data_AF-A0A8T0VQY6-F1
#
_entry.id   AF-A0A8T0VQY6-F1
#
_cell.length_a   1.000
_cell.length_b   1.000
_cell.length_c   1.000
_cell.angle_alpha   90.00
_cell.angle_beta   90.00
_cell.angle_gamma   90.00
#
_symmetry.space_group_name_H-M   'P 1'
#
loop_
_entity.id
_entity.type
_entity.pdbx_description
1 polymer ?
#
loop_
_entity_poly.entity_id
_entity_poly.type
_entity_poly.pdbx_seq_one_letter_code
_entity_poly.pdbx_strand_id
1 'polypeptide(L)'
;MELVPNCPPGLRIYKQSFDFGYPSPRELSDHRSRLLNKIHSSYCKALERLSLRARPGMAARFIDGGGFCLGLLDPVSNVVANTLLSYGRRAEGDPVPGECGELVYVPEAKLRDLERRSLEGMVTFLTRFFPYLADCEAVRVLRYADADLLVAFRIVASDLGVKRLAYSEPAFKEAFVMALKCAALVAKHPNPDRFVADWLAISSRLAETVSLLAEI
;
A
#
# COMPACT_ATOMS: atom_id res chain seq x y z
N MET A 1 49.24 -10.93 -10.22
CA MET A 1 47.96 -10.83 -10.95
C MET A 1 47.94 -9.45 -11.59
N GLU A 2 48.36 -9.35 -12.84
CA GLU A 2 48.33 -8.08 -13.57
C GLU A 2 46.89 -7.77 -13.98
N LEU A 3 46.45 -6.54 -13.70
CA LEU A 3 45.19 -6.01 -14.16
C LEU A 3 45.24 -5.91 -15.68
N VAL A 4 44.33 -6.62 -16.37
CA VAL A 4 44.16 -6.52 -17.81
C VAL A 4 43.89 -5.04 -18.18
N PRO A 5 44.62 -4.45 -19.13
CA PRO A 5 44.44 -3.05 -19.49
C PRO A 5 43.03 -2.84 -20.07
N ASN A 6 42.32 -1.83 -19.57
CA ASN A 6 41.04 -1.41 -20.14
C ASN A 6 41.20 -1.12 -21.65
N CYS A 7 40.36 -1.74 -22.47
CA CYS A 7 40.37 -1.62 -23.92
C CYS A 7 40.25 -0.14 -24.35
N PRO A 8 41.01 0.32 -25.37
CA PRO A 8 40.96 1.70 -25.86
C PRO A 8 39.52 2.11 -26.22
N PRO A 9 39.05 3.31 -25.82
CA PRO A 9 37.67 3.76 -26.04
C PRO A 9 37.18 3.70 -27.49
N GLY A 10 38.10 3.71 -28.46
CA GLY A 10 37.80 3.68 -29.90
C GLY A 10 37.51 2.30 -30.51
N LEU A 11 37.60 1.20 -29.75
CA LEU A 11 37.36 -0.16 -30.23
C LEU A 11 36.04 -0.78 -29.75
N ARG A 12 35.14 0.00 -29.13
CA ARG A 12 33.81 -0.50 -28.75
C ARG A 12 32.96 -0.67 -30.01
N ILE A 13 32.65 -1.92 -30.36
CA ILE A 13 31.84 -2.32 -31.53
C ILE A 13 30.40 -1.77 -31.46
N TYR A 14 29.95 -1.40 -30.27
CA TYR A 14 28.71 -0.68 -30.04
C TYR A 14 29.02 0.63 -29.32
N LYS A 15 28.42 1.74 -29.81
CA LYS A 15 28.28 2.93 -28.98
C LYS A 15 27.47 2.49 -27.76
N GLN A 16 27.97 2.70 -26.54
CA GLN A 16 27.13 2.57 -25.34
C GLN A 16 26.13 3.71 -25.36
N SER A 17 25.09 3.56 -26.18
CA SER A 17 23.83 4.28 -26.03
C SER A 17 23.07 3.62 -24.88
N PHE A 18 23.68 3.58 -23.69
CA PHE A 18 22.93 3.30 -22.48
C PHE A 18 22.14 4.55 -22.18
N ASP A 19 20.99 4.69 -22.85
CA ASP A 19 19.89 5.41 -22.26
C ASP A 19 19.53 4.57 -21.02
N PHE A 20 20.01 4.97 -19.84
CA PHE A 20 19.48 4.39 -18.61
C PHE A 20 17.98 4.65 -18.71
N GLY A 21 17.19 3.60 -18.91
CA GLY A 21 15.74 3.66 -19.15
C GLY A 21 14.94 4.14 -17.94
N TYR A 22 15.42 5.18 -17.26
CA TYR A 22 14.69 5.91 -16.26
C TYR A 22 13.63 6.75 -16.98
N PRO A 23 12.36 6.62 -16.56
CA PRO A 23 11.29 7.41 -17.14
C PRO A 23 11.56 8.90 -16.94
N SER A 24 11.20 9.68 -17.94
CA SER A 24 11.20 11.14 -17.87
C SER A 24 10.29 11.64 -16.75
N PRO A 25 10.48 12.87 -16.24
CA PRO A 25 9.60 13.46 -15.23
C PRO A 25 8.11 13.46 -15.63
N ARG A 26 7.83 13.60 -16.94
CA ARG A 26 6.46 13.53 -17.47
C ARG A 26 5.89 12.12 -17.36
N GLU A 27 6.63 11.11 -17.80
CA GLU A 27 6.20 9.71 -17.68
C GLU A 27 6.00 9.28 -16.22
N LEU A 28 6.86 9.75 -15.31
CA LEU A 28 6.69 9.54 -13.88
C LEU A 28 5.40 10.15 -13.34
N SER A 29 5.11 11.39 -13.73
CA SER A 29 3.87 12.08 -13.37
C SER A 29 2.63 11.34 -13.90
N ASP A 30 2.70 10.86 -15.15
CA ASP A 30 1.64 10.09 -15.78
C ASP A 30 1.42 8.75 -15.08
N HIS A 31 2.50 8.04 -14.73
CA HIS A 31 2.42 6.79 -13.98
C HIS A 31 1.80 6.99 -12.59
N ARG A 32 2.19 8.04 -11.87
CA ARG A 32 1.61 8.37 -10.56
C ARG A 32 0.14 8.75 -10.68
N SER A 33 -0.23 9.55 -11.67
CA SER A 33 -1.63 9.96 -11.90
C SER A 33 -2.53 8.76 -12.22
N ARG A 34 -2.06 7.86 -13.08
CA ARG A 34 -2.79 6.61 -13.40
C ARG A 34 -2.93 5.71 -12.17
N LEU A 35 -1.89 5.61 -11.34
CA LEU A 35 -1.95 4.83 -10.10
C LEU A 35 -2.96 5.44 -9.10
N LEU A 36 -2.96 6.77 -8.93
CA LEU A 36 -3.94 7.46 -8.11
C LEU A 36 -5.38 7.20 -8.59
N ASN A 37 -5.63 7.16 -9.90
CA ASN A 37 -6.95 6.79 -10.42
C ASN A 37 -7.38 5.36 -10.04
N LYS A 38 -6.44 4.41 -9.98
CA LYS A 38 -6.73 3.03 -9.52
C LYS A 38 -7.03 2.99 -8.02
N ILE A 39 -6.27 3.74 -7.23
CA ILE A 39 -6.50 3.90 -5.79
C ILE A 39 -7.87 4.53 -5.57
N HIS A 40 -8.20 5.63 -6.27
CA HIS A 40 -9.51 6.28 -6.23
C HIS A 40 -10.65 5.31 -6.51
N SER A 41 -10.55 4.49 -7.58
CA SER A 41 -11.55 3.46 -7.87
C SER A 41 -11.73 2.46 -6.73
N SER A 42 -10.64 2.11 -6.04
CA SER A 42 -10.68 1.21 -4.88
C SER A 42 -11.38 1.87 -3.69
N TYR A 43 -11.12 3.15 -3.46
CA TYR A 43 -11.80 3.96 -2.45
C TYR A 43 -13.31 4.08 -2.70
N CYS A 44 -13.73 4.34 -3.93
CA CYS A 44 -15.16 4.39 -4.29
C CYS A 44 -15.85 3.06 -3.95
N LYS A 45 -15.28 1.93 -4.40
CA LYS A 45 -15.82 0.59 -4.11
C LYS A 45 -15.86 0.29 -2.60
N ALA A 46 -14.84 0.72 -1.86
CA ALA A 46 -14.79 0.52 -0.41
C ALA A 46 -15.85 1.35 0.31
N LEU A 47 -16.05 2.61 -0.10
CA LEU A 47 -17.07 3.49 0.45
C LEU A 47 -18.49 2.98 0.14
N GLU A 48 -18.72 2.42 -1.05
CA GLU A 48 -19.98 1.75 -1.38
C GLU A 48 -20.28 0.61 -0.39
N ARG A 49 -19.32 -0.29 -0.16
CA ARG A 49 -19.46 -1.41 0.80
C ARG A 49 -19.66 -0.92 2.24
N LEU A 50 -18.88 0.06 2.68
CA LEU A 50 -19.00 0.64 4.03
C LEU A 50 -20.34 1.34 4.24
N SER A 51 -20.88 1.97 3.19
CA SER A 51 -22.16 2.69 3.27
C SER A 51 -23.36 1.75 3.49
N LEU A 52 -23.28 0.49 3.04
CA LEU A 52 -24.30 -0.53 3.35
C LEU A 52 -24.42 -0.82 4.84
N ARG A 53 -23.38 -0.51 5.61
CA ARG A 53 -23.31 -0.70 7.06
C ARG A 53 -22.91 0.58 7.78
N ALA A 54 -23.31 1.72 7.23
CA ALA A 54 -22.95 3.00 7.78
C ALA A 54 -23.41 3.11 9.24
N ARG A 55 -22.51 3.62 10.08
CA ARG A 55 -22.78 3.86 11.49
C ARG A 55 -22.28 5.25 11.88
N PRO A 56 -22.91 5.91 12.88
CA PRO A 56 -22.44 7.19 13.38
C PRO A 56 -20.96 7.15 13.75
N GLY A 57 -20.20 8.17 13.31
CA GLY A 57 -18.76 8.29 13.56
C GLY A 57 -17.85 7.51 12.61
N MET A 58 -18.38 6.66 11.73
CA MET A 58 -17.56 5.87 10.79
C MET A 58 -16.78 6.77 9.81
N ALA A 59 -17.41 7.82 9.29
CA ALA A 59 -16.74 8.78 8.40
C ALA A 59 -15.56 9.49 9.09
N ALA A 60 -15.71 9.88 10.36
CA ALA A 60 -14.63 10.47 11.13
C ALA A 60 -13.48 9.47 11.32
N ARG A 61 -13.77 8.23 11.74
CA ARG A 61 -12.76 7.16 11.91
C ARG A 61 -12.07 6.80 10.59
N PHE A 62 -12.80 6.84 9.48
CA PHE A 62 -12.26 6.66 8.13
C PHE A 62 -11.23 7.74 7.81
N ILE A 63 -11.57 9.02 8.04
CA ILE A 63 -10.70 10.16 7.75
C ILE A 63 -9.50 10.20 8.71
N ASP A 64 -9.72 9.88 9.99
CA ASP A 64 -8.73 9.93 11.07
C ASP A 64 -7.85 8.68 11.12
N GLY A 65 -7.52 8.13 9.95
CA GLY A 65 -6.53 7.08 9.79
C GLY A 65 -7.07 5.65 9.73
N GLY A 66 -8.38 5.46 9.66
CA GLY A 66 -8.98 4.16 9.36
C GLY A 66 -9.08 3.87 7.86
N GLY A 67 -9.12 4.88 7.01
CA GLY A 67 -9.42 4.70 5.58
C GLY A 67 -8.23 4.34 4.69
N PHE A 68 -7.08 3.93 5.22
CA PHE A 68 -5.89 3.72 4.37
C PHE A 68 -6.02 2.51 3.45
N CYS A 69 -5.55 2.66 2.22
CA CYS A 69 -5.40 1.58 1.25
C CYS A 69 -4.04 0.87 1.44
N LEU A 70 -3.74 0.45 2.67
CA LEU A 70 -2.49 -0.23 3.05
C LEU A 70 -2.82 -1.49 3.84
N GLY A 71 -2.21 -2.62 3.49
CA GLY A 71 -2.48 -3.87 4.17
C GLY A 71 -2.03 -5.10 3.40
N LEU A 72 -2.58 -6.25 3.79
CA LEU A 72 -2.24 -7.57 3.27
C LEU A 72 -3.32 -8.18 2.38
N LEU A 73 -4.35 -7.41 2.04
CA LEU A 73 -5.45 -7.81 1.16
C LEU A 73 -5.45 -6.97 -0.12
N ASP A 74 -6.46 -7.18 -0.96
CA ASP A 74 -6.70 -6.31 -2.10
C ASP A 74 -7.01 -4.86 -1.64
N PRO A 75 -6.80 -3.86 -2.51
CA PRO A 75 -6.98 -2.44 -2.18
C PRO A 75 -8.31 -2.09 -1.53
N VAL A 76 -9.41 -2.68 -1.99
CA VAL A 76 -10.76 -2.40 -1.47
C VAL A 76 -10.90 -2.98 -0.07
N SER A 77 -10.54 -4.25 0.09
CA SER A 77 -10.59 -4.95 1.37
C SER A 77 -9.68 -4.31 2.43
N ASN A 78 -8.52 -3.77 2.05
CA ASN A 78 -7.65 -3.03 2.97
C ASN A 78 -8.35 -1.78 3.53
N VAL A 79 -9.01 -0.98 2.68
CA VAL A 79 -9.73 0.22 3.13
C VAL A 79 -10.87 -0.16 4.08
N VAL A 80 -11.65 -1.19 3.73
CA VAL A 80 -12.75 -1.68 4.57
C VAL A 80 -12.21 -2.19 5.92
N ALA A 81 -11.20 -3.06 5.90
CA ALA A 81 -10.62 -3.66 7.10
C ALA A 81 -10.04 -2.59 8.04
N ASN A 82 -9.22 -1.67 7.52
CA ASN A 82 -8.64 -0.60 8.34
C ASN A 82 -9.73 0.30 8.94
N THR A 83 -10.82 0.55 8.20
CA THR A 83 -11.93 1.36 8.70
C THR A 83 -12.65 0.64 9.83
N LEU A 84 -12.92 -0.65 9.68
CA LEU A 84 -13.59 -1.46 10.70
C LEU A 84 -12.71 -1.67 11.94
N LEU A 85 -11.40 -1.86 11.78
CA LEU A 85 -10.45 -1.95 12.89
C LEU A 85 -10.38 -0.64 13.68
N SER A 86 -10.42 0.50 12.97
CA SER A 86 -10.50 1.83 13.59
C SER A 86 -11.85 2.06 14.28
N TYR A 87 -12.95 1.61 13.67
CA TYR A 87 -14.32 1.82 14.16
C TYR A 87 -14.73 0.92 15.32
N GLY A 88 -14.38 -0.37 15.28
CA GLY A 88 -14.68 -1.34 16.35
C GLY A 88 -14.02 -1.00 17.68
N ARG A 89 -13.11 -0.02 17.68
CA ARG A 89 -12.48 0.56 18.86
C ARG A 89 -13.30 1.75 19.35
N ARG A 90 -14.33 1.46 20.13
CA ARG A 90 -15.15 2.47 20.81
C ARG A 90 -14.28 3.25 21.80
N ALA A 91 -14.19 4.57 21.66
CA ALA A 91 -13.63 5.43 22.70
C ALA A 91 -14.67 5.64 23.81
N GLU A 92 -14.22 5.83 25.06
CA GLU A 92 -15.11 6.29 26.13
C GLU A 92 -15.71 7.64 25.71
N GLY A 93 -17.04 7.69 25.54
CA GLY A 93 -17.76 8.87 25.06
C GLY A 93 -18.25 8.80 23.60
N ASP A 94 -17.97 7.73 22.86
CA ASP A 94 -18.57 7.56 21.52
C ASP A 94 -20.10 7.47 21.64
N PRO A 95 -20.86 8.26 20.85
CA PRO A 95 -22.32 8.25 20.90
C PRO A 95 -22.88 6.83 20.73
N VAL A 96 -23.97 6.55 21.45
CA VAL A 96 -24.70 5.27 21.32
C VAL A 96 -25.13 5.11 19.87
N PRO A 97 -24.92 3.93 19.24
CA PRO A 97 -25.31 3.73 17.86
C PRO A 97 -26.82 3.93 17.71
N GLY A 98 -27.21 5.06 17.11
CA GLY A 98 -28.52 5.23 16.51
C GLY A 98 -28.49 4.65 15.11
N GLU A 99 -29.58 4.00 14.71
CA GLU A 99 -29.80 3.56 13.33
C GLU A 99 -29.98 4.79 12.45
N CYS A 100 -28.88 5.32 11.91
CA CYS A 100 -28.94 6.27 10.81
C CYS A 100 -28.41 5.57 9.57
N GLY A 101 -29.31 5.25 8.63
CA GLY A 101 -28.99 4.80 7.28
C GLY A 101 -28.41 5.92 6.41
N GLU A 102 -27.42 6.64 6.93
CA GLU A 102 -26.78 7.77 6.25
C GLU A 102 -25.46 7.32 5.65
N LEU A 103 -25.24 7.60 4.37
CA LEU A 103 -24.03 7.21 3.64
C LEU A 103 -22.76 7.74 4.33
N VAL A 104 -21.65 7.01 4.22
CA VAL A 104 -20.36 7.49 4.72
C VAL A 104 -19.88 8.62 3.80
N TYR A 105 -20.25 9.86 4.12
CA TYR A 105 -19.81 11.03 3.37
C TYR A 105 -18.38 11.43 3.74
N VAL A 106 -17.48 11.41 2.77
CA VAL A 106 -16.09 11.86 2.91
C VAL A 106 -15.87 13.04 1.96
N PRO A 107 -15.49 14.23 2.46
CA PRO A 107 -15.18 15.36 1.59
C PRO A 107 -14.08 15.01 0.57
N GLU A 108 -14.25 15.42 -0.67
CA GLU A 108 -13.36 15.05 -1.77
C GLU A 108 -11.88 15.42 -1.52
N ALA A 109 -11.63 16.58 -0.88
CA ALA A 109 -10.29 17.00 -0.50
C ALA A 109 -9.64 16.06 0.54
N LYS A 110 -10.42 15.50 1.47
CA LYS A 110 -9.95 14.52 2.46
C LYS A 110 -9.69 13.17 1.80
N LEU A 111 -10.54 12.77 0.86
CA LEU A 111 -10.34 11.56 0.07
C LEU A 111 -9.04 11.61 -0.73
N ARG A 112 -8.80 12.72 -1.45
CA ARG A 112 -7.56 12.94 -2.21
C ARG A 112 -6.32 12.94 -1.33
N ASP A 113 -6.40 13.46 -0.10
CA ASP A 113 -5.30 13.37 0.87
C ASP A 113 -5.01 11.91 1.27
N LEU A 114 -6.05 11.13 1.56
CA LEU A 114 -5.91 9.70 1.90
C LEU A 114 -5.35 8.88 0.75
N GLU A 115 -5.77 9.14 -0.50
CA GLU A 115 -5.26 8.48 -1.70
C GLU A 115 -3.76 8.72 -1.87
N ARG A 116 -3.33 9.99 -1.76
CA ARG A 116 -1.91 10.37 -1.83
C ARG A 116 -1.09 9.69 -0.74
N ARG A 117 -1.56 9.76 0.52
CA ARG A 117 -0.86 9.16 1.66
C ARG A 117 -0.78 7.64 1.55
N SER A 118 -1.82 7.00 1.02
CA SER A 118 -1.81 5.55 0.74
C SER A 118 -0.81 5.21 -0.35
N LEU A 119 -0.73 5.98 -1.43
CA LEU A 119 0.29 5.81 -2.47
C LEU A 119 1.71 5.94 -1.88
N GLU A 120 1.97 7.00 -1.11
CA GLU A 120 3.26 7.24 -0.47
C GLU A 120 3.63 6.11 0.50
N GLY A 121 2.67 5.61 1.27
CA GLY A 121 2.85 4.45 2.14
C GLY A 121 3.20 3.18 1.35
N MET A 122 2.50 2.88 0.25
CA MET A 122 2.76 1.70 -0.59
C MET A 122 4.14 1.75 -1.24
N VAL A 123 4.53 2.92 -1.77
CA VAL A 123 5.87 3.13 -2.33
C VAL A 123 6.92 2.94 -1.24
N THR A 124 6.73 3.56 -0.07
CA THR A 124 7.65 3.44 1.07
C THR A 124 7.79 2.00 1.53
N PHE A 125 6.70 1.23 1.59
CA PHE A 125 6.73 -0.18 1.94
C PHE A 125 7.66 -0.96 1.01
N LEU A 126 7.44 -0.83 -0.30
CA LEU A 126 8.21 -1.56 -1.31
C LEU A 126 9.69 -1.16 -1.28
N THR A 127 10.01 0.14 -1.19
CA THR A 127 11.41 0.60 -1.22
C THR A 127 12.15 0.40 0.10
N ARG A 128 11.44 0.23 1.22
CA ARG A 128 12.06 -0.18 2.50
C ARG A 128 12.29 -1.67 2.58
N PHE A 129 11.39 -2.47 2.01
CA PHE A 129 11.57 -3.91 1.96
C PHE A 129 12.60 -4.33 0.91
N PHE A 130 12.63 -3.65 -0.25
CA PHE A 130 13.58 -3.87 -1.32
C PHE A 130 14.47 -2.62 -1.48
N PRO A 131 15.61 -2.52 -0.78
CA PRO A 131 16.43 -1.30 -0.75
C PRO A 131 16.97 -0.85 -2.11
N TYR A 132 17.04 -1.76 -3.08
CA TYR A 132 17.50 -1.47 -4.45
C TYR A 132 16.38 -1.06 -5.40
N LEU A 133 15.11 -1.13 -4.97
CA LEU A 133 13.97 -0.73 -5.79
C LEU A 133 13.83 0.80 -5.74
N ALA A 134 13.95 1.46 -6.88
CA ALA A 134 13.74 2.90 -6.97
C ALA A 134 12.25 3.27 -6.85
N ASP A 135 11.94 4.47 -6.34
CA ASP A 135 10.57 4.97 -6.21
C ASP A 135 9.78 4.92 -7.52
N CYS A 136 10.44 5.23 -8.63
CA CYS A 136 9.83 5.16 -9.97
C CYS A 136 9.40 3.75 -10.35
N GLU A 137 10.21 2.75 -9.99
CA GLU A 137 9.92 1.35 -10.24
C GLU A 137 8.83 0.84 -9.31
N ALA A 138 8.84 1.25 -8.03
CA ALA A 138 7.77 0.94 -7.09
C ALA A 138 6.40 1.43 -7.59
N VAL A 139 6.32 2.68 -8.08
CA VAL A 139 5.09 3.22 -8.69
C VAL A 139 4.69 2.41 -9.92
N ARG A 140 5.66 2.04 -10.76
CA ARG A 140 5.41 1.27 -11.98
C ARG A 140 4.85 -0.12 -11.67
N VAL A 141 5.44 -0.83 -10.69
CA VAL A 141 4.99 -2.16 -10.28
C VAL A 141 3.62 -2.11 -9.59
N LEU A 142 3.38 -1.12 -8.72
CA LEU A 142 2.05 -0.88 -8.14
C LEU A 142 0.99 -0.64 -9.21
N ARG A 143 1.34 0.08 -10.29
CA ARG A 143 0.43 0.26 -11.42
C ARG A 143 0.13 -1.05 -12.13
N TYR A 144 1.11 -1.94 -12.31
CA TYR A 144 0.89 -3.27 -12.90
C TYR A 144 0.06 -4.18 -11.99
N ALA A 145 0.21 -4.02 -10.68
CA ALA A 145 -0.53 -4.76 -9.66
C ALA A 145 -1.92 -4.18 -9.34
N ASP A 146 -2.46 -3.27 -10.15
CA ASP A 146 -3.75 -2.62 -9.89
C ASP A 146 -3.87 -1.94 -8.51
N ALA A 147 -2.77 -1.35 -8.02
CA ALA A 147 -2.62 -0.79 -6.68
C ALA A 147 -2.67 -1.82 -5.52
N ASP A 148 -2.66 -3.11 -5.81
CA ASP A 148 -2.51 -4.16 -4.81
C ASP A 148 -1.05 -4.25 -4.35
N LEU A 149 -0.83 -3.85 -3.09
CA LEU A 149 0.50 -3.81 -2.48
C LEU A 149 1.14 -5.20 -2.39
N LEU A 150 0.37 -6.24 -2.09
CA LEU A 150 0.89 -7.59 -1.89
C LEU A 150 1.20 -8.27 -3.23
N VAL A 151 0.38 -8.02 -4.26
CA VAL A 151 0.69 -8.43 -5.63
C VAL A 151 1.94 -7.70 -6.14
N ALA A 152 2.05 -6.38 -5.93
CA ALA A 152 3.24 -5.62 -6.29
C ALA A 152 4.50 -6.17 -5.61
N PHE A 153 4.42 -6.44 -4.31
CA PHE A 153 5.49 -7.05 -3.54
C PHE A 153 5.92 -8.40 -4.12
N ARG A 154 4.96 -9.25 -4.50
CA ARG A 154 5.24 -10.56 -5.12
C ARG A 154 5.88 -10.44 -6.50
N ILE A 155 5.50 -9.45 -7.29
CA ILE A 155 6.15 -9.16 -8.59
C ILE A 155 7.63 -8.84 -8.35
N VAL A 156 7.95 -7.89 -7.48
CA VAL A 156 9.35 -7.51 -7.18
C VAL A 156 10.13 -8.69 -6.60
N ALA A 157 9.54 -9.45 -5.67
CA ALA A 157 10.18 -10.64 -5.10
C ALA A 157 10.51 -11.68 -6.17
N SER A 158 9.59 -11.90 -7.12
CA SER A 158 9.79 -12.84 -8.22
C SER A 158 10.89 -12.37 -9.17
N ASP A 159 10.92 -11.09 -9.52
CA ASP A 159 11.96 -10.49 -10.37
C ASP A 159 13.36 -10.59 -9.75
N LEU A 160 13.45 -10.54 -8.41
CA LEU A 160 14.70 -10.74 -7.65
C LEU A 160 15.05 -12.22 -7.45
N GLY A 161 14.28 -13.16 -8.00
CA GLY A 161 14.53 -14.60 -7.89
C GLY A 161 14.17 -15.20 -6.52
N VAL A 162 13.37 -14.50 -5.70
CA VAL A 162 12.89 -15.00 -4.41
C VAL A 162 11.78 -16.02 -4.64
N LYS A 163 12.17 -17.30 -4.72
CA LYS A 163 11.27 -18.42 -5.04
C LYS A 163 10.29 -18.76 -3.92
N ARG A 164 10.61 -18.41 -2.67
CA ARG A 164 9.74 -18.59 -1.51
C ARG A 164 9.97 -17.41 -0.58
N LEU A 165 8.91 -16.66 -0.32
CA LEU A 165 8.92 -15.69 0.75
C LEU A 165 9.16 -16.48 2.04
N ALA A 166 10.33 -16.29 2.64
CA ALA A 166 10.74 -17.02 3.83
C ALA A 166 9.99 -16.46 5.04
N TYR A 167 8.66 -16.61 5.06
CA TYR A 167 7.79 -16.13 6.14
C TYR A 167 8.21 -16.69 7.51
N SER A 168 8.89 -17.84 7.52
CA SER A 168 9.46 -18.48 8.71
C SER A 168 10.82 -17.93 9.13
N GLU A 169 11.49 -17.13 8.30
CA GLU A 169 12.76 -16.52 8.67
C GLU A 169 12.56 -15.25 9.51
N PRO A 170 13.23 -15.15 10.68
CA PRO A 170 13.13 -13.99 11.55
C PRO A 170 13.46 -12.67 10.83
N ALA A 171 14.52 -12.66 10.02
CA ALA A 171 14.97 -11.48 9.29
C ALA A 171 13.91 -10.98 8.28
N PHE A 172 13.24 -11.89 7.57
CA PHE A 172 12.14 -11.53 6.68
C PHE A 172 10.99 -10.87 7.45
N LYS A 173 10.58 -11.50 8.55
CA LYS A 173 9.48 -10.98 9.39
C LYS A 173 9.81 -9.60 9.94
N GLU A 174 11.03 -9.39 10.44
CA GLU A 174 11.51 -8.11 10.94
C GLU A 174 11.52 -7.03 9.84
N ALA A 175 12.07 -7.34 8.66
CA ALA A 175 12.08 -6.42 7.52
C ALA A 175 10.65 -6.06 7.06
N PHE A 176 9.75 -7.05 7.05
CA PHE A 176 8.35 -6.87 6.68
C PHE A 176 7.61 -5.95 7.66
N VAL A 177 7.77 -6.22 8.96
CA VAL A 177 7.23 -5.40 10.06
C VAL A 177 7.77 -3.98 9.99
N MET A 178 9.06 -3.81 9.76
CA MET A 178 9.69 -2.49 9.64
C MET A 178 9.16 -1.73 8.43
N ALA A 179 9.09 -2.37 7.26
CA ALA A 179 8.56 -1.75 6.05
C ALA A 179 7.10 -1.30 6.22
N LEU A 180 6.28 -2.13 6.89
CA LEU A 180 4.89 -1.80 7.18
C LEU A 180 4.77 -0.62 8.15
N LYS A 181 5.64 -0.56 9.17
CA LYS A 181 5.72 0.57 10.10
C LYS A 181 6.13 1.86 9.39
N CYS A 182 7.15 1.81 8.53
CA CYS A 182 7.59 2.95 7.73
C CYS A 182 6.48 3.47 6.79
N ALA A 183 5.75 2.55 6.15
CA ALA A 183 4.62 2.88 5.31
C ALA A 183 3.53 3.63 6.09
N ALA A 184 3.16 3.14 7.27
CA ALA A 184 2.19 3.79 8.14
C ALA A 184 2.66 5.16 8.64
N LEU A 185 3.96 5.32 8.95
CA LEU A 185 4.55 6.60 9.34
C LEU A 185 4.46 7.64 8.22
N VAL A 186 4.88 7.29 7.00
CA VAL A 186 4.81 8.19 5.84
C VAL A 186 3.36 8.50 5.47
N ALA A 187 2.47 7.51 5.57
CA ALA A 187 1.04 7.71 5.42
C ALA A 187 0.41 8.53 6.58
N LYS A 188 1.20 8.96 7.58
CA LYS A 188 0.74 9.73 8.76
C LYS A 188 -0.37 9.02 9.52
N HIS A 189 -0.29 7.70 9.65
CA HIS A 189 -1.22 6.91 10.45
C HIS A 189 -1.11 7.35 11.94
N PRO A 190 -2.22 7.55 12.67
CA PRO A 190 -2.18 8.08 14.04
C PRO A 190 -1.44 7.17 15.03
N ASN A 191 -1.43 5.86 14.77
CA ASN A 191 -0.68 4.89 15.57
C ASN A 191 -0.06 3.79 14.68
N PRO A 192 1.17 3.97 14.16
CA PRO A 192 1.82 3.03 13.25
C PRO A 192 2.11 1.65 13.88
N ASP A 193 2.50 1.60 15.15
CA ASP A 193 2.77 0.34 15.84
C ASP A 193 1.51 -0.51 15.96
N ARG A 194 0.38 0.14 16.23
CA ARG A 194 -0.91 -0.54 16.30
C ARG A 194 -1.38 -1.03 14.94
N PHE A 195 -1.21 -0.24 13.89
CA PHE A 195 -1.50 -0.65 12.52
C PHE A 195 -0.77 -1.96 12.17
N VAL A 196 0.52 -2.05 12.49
CA VAL A 196 1.31 -3.26 12.26
C VAL A 196 0.79 -4.44 13.08
N ALA A 197 0.47 -4.23 14.36
CA ALA A 197 -0.07 -5.28 15.22
C ALA A 197 -1.42 -5.83 14.70
N ASP A 198 -2.32 -4.95 14.26
CA ASP A 198 -3.62 -5.33 13.72
C ASP A 198 -3.46 -6.15 12.41
N TRP A 199 -2.55 -5.76 11.51
CA TRP A 199 -2.24 -6.53 10.30
C TRP A 199 -1.52 -7.84 10.55
N LEU A 200 -0.65 -7.92 11.57
CA LEU A 200 -0.06 -9.19 11.99
C LEU A 200 -1.12 -10.15 12.53
N ALA A 201 -2.10 -9.66 13.30
CA ALA A 201 -3.22 -10.46 13.75
C ALA A 201 -4.08 -10.96 12.58
N ILE A 202 -4.41 -10.08 11.61
CA ILE A 202 -5.12 -10.47 10.38
C ILE A 202 -4.34 -11.51 9.59
N SER A 203 -3.01 -11.37 9.48
CA SER A 203 -2.18 -12.28 8.69
C SER A 203 -2.29 -13.74 9.15
N SER A 204 -2.49 -13.96 10.45
CA SER A 204 -2.68 -15.29 11.04
C SER A 204 -4.05 -15.91 10.72
N ARG A 205 -5.01 -15.10 10.23
CA ARG A 205 -6.41 -15.48 9.99
C ARG A 205 -6.92 -14.98 8.64
N LEU A 206 -6.06 -14.96 7.62
CA LEU A 206 -6.40 -14.36 6.32
C LEU A 206 -7.62 -15.02 5.66
N ALA A 207 -7.73 -16.34 5.70
CA ALA A 207 -8.87 -17.05 5.09
C ALA A 207 -10.21 -16.67 5.73
N GLU A 208 -10.25 -16.57 7.06
CA GLU A 208 -11.43 -16.13 7.80
C GLU A 208 -11.74 -14.65 7.55
N THR A 209 -10.71 -13.80 7.54
CA THR A 209 -10.85 -12.36 7.32
C THR A 209 -11.41 -12.06 5.93
N VAL A 210 -10.90 -12.74 4.89
CA VAL A 210 -11.40 -12.59 3.51
C VAL A 210 -12.86 -13.02 3.42
N SER A 211 -13.24 -14.12 4.08
CA SER A 211 -14.63 -14.61 4.09
C SER A 211 -15.56 -13.60 4.76
N LEU A 212 -15.16 -13.05 5.91
CA LEU A 212 -15.92 -12.01 6.61
C LEU A 212 -16.05 -10.73 5.80
N LEU A 213 -15.00 -10.31 5.10
CA LEU A 213 -15.02 -9.12 4.24
C LEU A 213 -15.87 -9.31 2.98
N ALA A 214 -16.04 -10.54 2.49
CA ALA A 214 -16.92 -10.85 1.36
C ALA A 214 -18.40 -10.75 1.72
N GLU A 215 -18.74 -10.88 3.02
CA GLU A 215 -20.08 -10.67 3.53
C GLU A 215 -20.41 -9.18 3.73
N ILE A 216 -19.48 -8.24 3.46
CA ILE A 216 -19.62 -6.77 3.59
C ILE A 216 -19.74 -6.10 2.24
#